data_AF-A0A1F7TAY9-F1
#
_entry.id   AF-A0A1F7TAY9-F1
#
_cell.length_a   1.000
_cell.length_b   1.000
_cell.length_c   1.000
_cell.angle_alpha   90.00
_cell.angle_beta   90.00
_cell.angle_gamma   90.00
#
_symmetry.space_group_name_H-M   'P 1'
#
loop_
_entity.id
_entity.type
_entity.pdbx_description
1 polymer ?
#
loop_
_entity_poly.entity_id
_entity_poly.type
_entity_poly.pdbx_seq_one_letter_code
_entity_poly.pdbx_strand_id
1 'polypeptide(L)'
;MHARVKVMVYACTSGSFIEGAGHDIEIIHRIEKLAGVPALTTTTACLEAMQVLGFRRMAVVTPYPDVVNERLRAFFEGNGIEVVSLETFDQPSVWAHADNSPESIYQMARQAYTDKADGLFISCTQLRAIDVADQLEQDLGIPVVTANQASFWAALRRIGLKDRVKGFGRLFEIEELPNASSAQWRKSAKASAGALG
;
A
#
# COMPACT_ATOMS: atom_id res chain seq x y z
N MET A 1 0.95 -31.09 -5.87
CA MET A 1 0.76 -30.89 -4.41
C MET A 1 0.40 -29.42 -4.20
N HIS A 2 -0.79 -29.10 -3.72
CA HIS A 2 -1.19 -27.72 -3.39
C HIS A 2 -0.82 -27.39 -1.94
N ALA A 3 -0.29 -26.19 -1.68
CA ALA A 3 0.17 -25.74 -0.36
C ALA A 3 -0.96 -25.49 0.68
N ARG A 4 -2.24 -25.70 0.31
CA ARG A 4 -3.44 -25.55 1.17
C ARG A 4 -3.51 -24.20 1.92
N VAL A 5 -3.19 -23.12 1.24
CA VAL A 5 -3.28 -21.75 1.77
C VAL A 5 -4.73 -21.27 1.84
N LYS A 6 -5.04 -20.38 2.79
CA LYS A 6 -6.38 -19.76 2.94
C LYS A 6 -6.57 -18.48 2.11
N VAL A 7 -5.46 -17.82 1.76
CA VAL A 7 -5.44 -16.57 0.99
C VAL A 7 -4.10 -16.47 0.25
N MET A 8 -4.07 -15.84 -0.92
CA MET A 8 -2.84 -15.55 -1.68
C MET A 8 -2.61 -14.05 -1.81
N VAL A 9 -1.40 -13.60 -1.48
CA VAL A 9 -0.98 -12.21 -1.63
C VAL A 9 -0.03 -12.11 -2.82
N TYR A 10 -0.34 -11.25 -3.80
CA TYR A 10 0.64 -10.80 -4.78
C TYR A 10 1.52 -9.72 -4.15
N ALA A 11 2.69 -10.12 -3.67
CA ALA A 11 3.57 -9.33 -2.79
C ALA A 11 4.54 -8.41 -3.55
N CYS A 12 4.03 -7.57 -4.46
CA CYS A 12 4.83 -6.57 -5.16
C CYS A 12 3.98 -5.32 -5.38
N THR A 13 4.36 -4.19 -4.78
CA THR A 13 3.60 -2.94 -4.86
C THR A 13 3.58 -2.39 -6.28
N SER A 14 4.76 -2.18 -6.89
CA SER A 14 4.86 -1.63 -8.25
C SER A 14 4.20 -2.53 -9.28
N GLY A 15 4.47 -3.85 -9.21
CA GLY A 15 3.82 -4.83 -10.08
C GLY A 15 2.30 -4.81 -10.01
N SER A 16 1.70 -4.42 -8.87
CA SER A 16 0.24 -4.30 -8.75
C SER A 16 -0.35 -2.92 -9.05
N PHE A 17 0.45 -1.90 -9.36
CA PHE A 17 -0.07 -0.59 -9.80
C PHE A 17 0.41 -0.14 -11.19
N ILE A 18 1.42 -0.78 -11.78
CA ILE A 18 2.18 -0.23 -12.91
C ILE A 18 1.33 0.04 -14.16
N GLU A 19 0.32 -0.79 -14.42
CA GLU A 19 -0.62 -0.62 -15.55
C GLU A 19 -1.81 0.32 -15.21
N GLY A 20 -1.79 0.99 -14.06
CA GLY A 20 -2.81 1.96 -13.67
C GLY A 20 -4.00 1.37 -12.91
N ALA A 21 -5.02 2.20 -12.72
CA ALA A 21 -6.18 1.89 -11.87
C ALA A 21 -6.94 0.65 -12.39
N GLY A 22 -7.18 -0.31 -11.51
CA GLY A 22 -7.86 -1.58 -11.84
C GLY A 22 -6.91 -2.72 -12.20
N HIS A 23 -5.62 -2.47 -12.44
CA HIS A 23 -4.66 -3.55 -12.70
C HIS A 23 -4.52 -4.52 -11.52
N ASP A 24 -4.56 -4.00 -10.30
CA ASP A 24 -4.56 -4.80 -9.08
C ASP A 24 -5.73 -5.80 -9.04
N ILE A 25 -6.90 -5.36 -9.51
CA ILE A 25 -8.12 -6.16 -9.60
C ILE A 25 -7.97 -7.26 -10.65
N GLU A 26 -7.36 -6.97 -11.81
CA GLU A 26 -7.10 -7.97 -12.85
C GLU A 26 -6.16 -9.07 -12.33
N ILE A 27 -5.10 -8.69 -11.61
CA ILE A 27 -4.19 -9.65 -10.97
C ILE A 27 -4.96 -10.54 -9.99
N ILE A 28 -5.80 -9.96 -9.12
CA ILE A 28 -6.61 -10.71 -8.15
C ILE A 28 -7.47 -11.75 -8.87
N HIS A 29 -8.27 -11.35 -9.87
CA HIS A 29 -9.14 -12.27 -10.59
C HIS A 29 -8.38 -13.41 -11.26
N ARG A 30 -7.19 -13.13 -11.83
CA ARG A 30 -6.34 -14.16 -12.44
C ARG A 30 -5.84 -15.16 -11.40
N ILE A 31 -5.38 -14.69 -10.24
CA ILE A 31 -4.92 -15.57 -9.15
C ILE A 31 -6.09 -16.42 -8.63
N GLU A 32 -7.24 -15.81 -8.34
CA GLU A 32 -8.41 -16.51 -7.80
C GLU A 32 -8.92 -17.58 -8.78
N LYS A 33 -8.99 -17.27 -10.08
CA LYS A 33 -9.40 -18.22 -11.11
C LYS A 33 -8.47 -19.44 -11.21
N LEU A 34 -7.16 -19.24 -11.03
CA LEU A 34 -6.16 -20.31 -11.15
C LEU A 34 -5.99 -21.11 -9.85
N ALA A 35 -6.04 -20.44 -8.70
CA ALA A 35 -5.73 -21.02 -7.40
C ALA A 35 -6.97 -21.51 -6.63
N GLY A 36 -8.16 -21.01 -6.96
CA GLY A 36 -9.42 -21.38 -6.29
C GLY A 36 -9.52 -20.90 -4.84
N VAL A 37 -8.71 -19.91 -4.45
CA VAL A 37 -8.68 -19.30 -3.11
C VAL A 37 -8.72 -17.78 -3.22
N PRO A 38 -9.25 -17.06 -2.21
CA PRO A 38 -9.25 -15.59 -2.22
C PRO A 38 -7.84 -15.01 -2.41
N ALA A 39 -7.76 -13.90 -3.13
CA ALA A 39 -6.50 -13.21 -3.36
C ALA A 39 -6.56 -11.71 -3.02
N LEU A 40 -5.39 -11.11 -2.85
CA LEU A 40 -5.19 -9.67 -2.78
C LEU A 40 -3.83 -9.30 -3.37
N THR A 41 -3.67 -8.06 -3.80
CA THR A 41 -2.35 -7.49 -4.10
C THR A 41 -1.90 -6.59 -2.95
N THR A 42 -0.60 -6.33 -2.88
CA THR A 42 -0.05 -5.31 -1.97
C THR A 42 -0.71 -3.95 -2.20
N THR A 43 -0.89 -3.50 -3.45
CA THR A 43 -1.51 -2.19 -3.69
C THR A 43 -2.97 -2.14 -3.23
N THR A 44 -3.76 -3.19 -3.47
CA THR A 44 -5.13 -3.28 -2.95
C THR A 44 -5.14 -3.22 -1.42
N ALA A 45 -4.20 -3.90 -0.76
CA ALA A 45 -4.06 -3.87 0.69
C ALA A 45 -3.72 -2.47 1.21
N CYS A 46 -2.82 -1.74 0.53
CA CYS A 46 -2.49 -0.37 0.86
C CYS A 46 -3.70 0.56 0.74
N LEU A 47 -4.49 0.46 -0.34
CA LEU A 47 -5.71 1.26 -0.50
C LEU A 47 -6.72 0.97 0.61
N GLU A 48 -6.90 -0.30 0.99
CA GLU A 48 -7.79 -0.68 2.09
C GLU A 48 -7.29 -0.13 3.43
N ALA A 49 -5.98 -0.18 3.68
CA ALA A 49 -5.36 0.37 4.88
C ALA A 49 -5.53 1.90 4.98
N MET A 50 -5.23 2.60 3.89
CA MET A 50 -5.41 4.04 3.75
C MET A 50 -6.86 4.46 3.98
N GLN A 51 -7.80 3.67 3.49
CA GLN A 51 -9.22 3.93 3.66
C GLN A 51 -9.67 3.83 5.12
N VAL A 52 -9.28 2.78 5.85
CA VAL A 52 -9.64 2.65 7.28
C VAL A 52 -8.96 3.69 8.15
N LEU A 53 -7.80 4.20 7.72
CA LEU A 53 -7.07 5.28 8.37
C LEU A 53 -7.51 6.68 7.92
N GLY A 54 -8.43 6.79 6.95
CA GLY A 54 -9.02 8.06 6.51
C GLY A 54 -8.14 8.93 5.61
N PHE A 55 -7.19 8.35 4.87
CA PHE A 55 -6.33 9.08 3.94
C PHE A 55 -7.16 9.69 2.79
N ARG A 56 -6.96 10.98 2.52
CA ARG A 56 -7.39 11.64 1.27
C ARG A 56 -6.21 12.30 0.54
N ARG A 57 -5.22 12.75 1.30
CA ARG A 57 -3.95 13.30 0.87
C ARG A 57 -2.83 12.56 1.56
N MET A 58 -1.80 12.17 0.83
CA MET A 58 -0.67 11.44 1.40
C MET A 58 0.68 12.02 1.01
N ALA A 59 1.61 11.94 1.96
CA ALA A 59 3.04 12.00 1.67
C ALA A 59 3.52 10.59 1.30
N VAL A 60 4.50 10.48 0.41
CA VAL A 60 4.98 9.20 -0.11
C VAL A 60 6.50 9.10 -0.01
N VAL A 61 6.99 7.93 0.38
CA VAL A 61 8.39 7.52 0.20
C VAL A 61 8.44 6.32 -0.72
N THR A 62 9.31 6.35 -1.72
CA THR A 62 9.56 5.20 -2.59
C THR A 62 11.06 4.97 -2.78
N PRO A 63 11.48 3.81 -3.29
CA PRO A 63 12.84 3.63 -3.77
C PRO A 63 12.93 3.73 -5.31
N TYR A 64 11.86 4.14 -6.00
CA TYR A 64 11.73 3.94 -7.44
C TYR A 64 12.24 5.13 -8.26
N PRO A 65 12.61 4.89 -9.53
CA PRO A 65 12.83 5.99 -10.47
C PRO A 65 11.53 6.72 -10.80
N ASP A 66 11.66 7.97 -11.28
CA ASP A 66 10.55 8.89 -11.53
C ASP A 66 9.44 8.29 -12.40
N VAL A 67 9.80 7.54 -13.45
CA VAL A 67 8.81 6.88 -14.33
C VAL A 67 7.87 5.94 -13.57
N VAL A 68 8.34 5.28 -12.52
CA VAL A 68 7.51 4.41 -11.67
C VAL A 68 6.72 5.24 -10.65
N ASN A 69 7.31 6.33 -10.15
CA ASN A 69 6.64 7.26 -9.24
C ASN A 69 5.45 7.98 -9.91
N GLU A 70 5.56 8.32 -11.19
CA GLU A 70 4.46 8.85 -12.00
C GLU A 70 3.29 7.86 -12.08
N ARG A 71 3.59 6.57 -12.29
CA ARG A 71 2.59 5.50 -12.31
C ARG A 71 1.95 5.29 -10.95
N LEU A 72 2.75 5.34 -9.88
CA LEU A 72 2.25 5.30 -8.51
C LEU A 72 1.26 6.44 -8.27
N ARG A 73 1.66 7.68 -8.60
CA ARG A 73 0.82 8.87 -8.45
C ARG A 73 -0.50 8.71 -9.21
N ALA A 74 -0.43 8.38 -10.50
CA ALA A 74 -1.61 8.19 -11.34
C ALA A 74 -2.55 7.10 -10.79
N PHE A 75 -2.00 6.00 -10.27
CA PHE A 75 -2.79 4.94 -9.66
C PHE A 75 -3.51 5.43 -8.40
N PHE A 76 -2.82 6.04 -7.44
CA PHE A 76 -3.45 6.44 -6.17
C PHE A 76 -4.41 7.62 -6.35
N GLU A 77 -4.07 8.59 -7.19
CA GLU A 77 -4.96 9.72 -7.53
C GLU A 77 -6.20 9.23 -8.28
N GLY A 78 -6.05 8.26 -9.20
CA GLY A 78 -7.17 7.59 -9.85
C GLY A 78 -8.09 6.82 -8.90
N ASN A 79 -7.61 6.50 -7.70
CA ASN A 79 -8.37 5.88 -6.61
C ASN A 79 -8.78 6.89 -5.51
N GLY A 80 -8.63 8.19 -5.76
CA GLY A 80 -9.15 9.26 -4.90
C GLY A 80 -8.23 9.67 -3.74
N ILE A 81 -6.94 9.31 -3.80
CA ILE A 81 -5.93 9.71 -2.81
C ILE A 81 -4.90 10.61 -3.50
N GLU A 82 -4.87 11.88 -3.14
CA GLU A 82 -3.93 12.87 -3.67
C GLU A 82 -2.53 12.66 -3.11
N VAL A 83 -1.49 12.72 -3.96
CA VAL A 83 -0.09 12.65 -3.52
C VAL A 83 0.45 14.07 -3.37
N VAL A 84 0.46 14.59 -2.14
CA VAL A 84 0.84 15.99 -1.85
C VAL A 84 2.34 16.20 -1.68
N SER A 85 3.09 15.14 -1.40
CA SER A 85 4.54 15.13 -1.28
C SER A 85 5.08 13.75 -1.64
N LEU A 86 6.24 13.69 -2.29
CA LEU A 86 6.89 12.44 -2.66
C LEU A 86 8.40 12.61 -2.57
N GLU A 87 9.05 11.77 -1.77
CA GLU A 87 10.50 11.61 -1.75
C GLU A 87 10.88 10.21 -2.25
N THR A 88 12.02 10.11 -2.93
CA THR A 88 12.49 8.83 -3.47
C THR A 88 13.99 8.62 -3.26
N PHE A 89 14.38 7.37 -3.04
CA PHE A 89 15.80 6.97 -3.10
C PHE A 89 16.34 6.91 -4.55
N ASP A 90 15.48 6.94 -5.57
CA ASP A 90 15.81 6.86 -7.01
C ASP A 90 16.80 5.73 -7.34
N GLN A 91 16.44 4.51 -6.95
CA GLN A 91 17.29 3.34 -7.14
C GLN A 91 16.78 2.50 -8.32
N PRO A 92 17.63 2.07 -9.26
CA PRO A 92 17.19 1.23 -10.39
C PRO A 92 17.14 -0.27 -10.06
N SER A 93 17.73 -0.70 -8.93
CA SER A 93 17.93 -2.11 -8.59
C SER A 93 17.17 -2.50 -7.33
N VAL A 94 16.46 -3.63 -7.40
CA VAL A 94 15.78 -4.23 -6.24
C VAL A 94 16.73 -4.59 -5.10
N TRP A 95 18.02 -4.84 -5.39
CA TRP A 95 19.03 -5.09 -4.37
C TRP A 95 19.35 -3.83 -3.58
N ALA A 96 19.51 -2.70 -4.27
CA ALA A 96 19.72 -1.40 -3.63
C ALA A 96 18.53 -1.01 -2.74
N HIS A 97 17.30 -1.40 -3.11
CA HIS A 97 16.13 -1.19 -2.25
C HIS A 97 16.29 -1.90 -0.90
N ALA A 98 16.79 -3.12 -0.90
CA ALA A 98 16.97 -3.94 0.30
C ALA A 98 18.05 -3.38 1.24
N ASP A 99 19.05 -2.69 0.68
CA ASP A 99 20.19 -2.13 1.39
C ASP A 99 19.83 -0.86 2.18
N ASN A 100 18.67 -0.25 1.91
CA ASN A 100 18.18 0.87 2.71
C ASN A 100 17.97 0.42 4.17
N SER A 101 18.59 1.16 5.09
CA SER A 101 18.46 0.90 6.52
C SER A 101 17.13 1.45 7.04
N PRO A 102 16.60 0.92 8.15
CA PRO A 102 15.45 1.53 8.82
C PRO A 102 15.67 3.02 9.12
N GLU A 103 16.90 3.40 9.51
CA GLU A 103 17.29 4.80 9.74
C GLU A 103 17.15 5.65 8.46
N SER A 104 17.67 5.19 7.31
CA SER A 104 17.56 5.97 6.07
C SER A 104 16.11 6.11 5.62
N ILE A 105 15.30 5.06 5.80
CA ILE A 105 13.86 5.07 5.54
C ILE A 105 13.16 6.09 6.44
N TYR A 106 13.49 6.11 7.74
CA TYR A 106 12.94 7.08 8.70
C TYR A 106 13.28 8.52 8.31
N GLN A 107 14.54 8.79 7.96
CA GLN A 107 14.94 10.15 7.54
C GLN A 107 14.23 10.59 6.26
N MET A 108 14.09 9.69 5.28
CA MET A 108 13.36 9.97 4.03
C MET A 108 11.87 10.24 4.31
N ALA A 109 11.27 9.47 5.21
CA ALA A 109 9.88 9.68 5.66
C ALA A 109 9.67 11.05 6.31
N ARG A 110 10.64 11.51 7.11
CA ARG A 110 10.60 12.86 7.70
C ARG A 110 10.77 13.97 6.66
N GLN A 111 11.53 13.73 5.60
CA GLN A 111 11.68 14.67 4.49
C GLN A 111 10.39 14.77 3.67
N ALA A 112 9.72 13.64 3.42
CA ALA A 112 8.46 13.60 2.70
C ALA A 112 7.30 14.23 3.48
N TYR A 113 7.38 14.28 4.82
CA TYR A 113 6.32 14.79 5.68
C TYR A 113 5.97 16.26 5.38
N THR A 114 4.66 16.53 5.33
CA THR A 114 4.08 17.87 5.22
C THR A 114 2.78 17.91 6.01
N ASP A 115 2.44 19.07 6.56
CA ASP A 115 1.18 19.34 7.27
C ASP A 115 -0.08 19.22 6.37
N LYS A 116 0.10 19.11 5.06
CA LYS A 116 -0.97 18.86 4.08
C LYS A 116 -1.39 17.40 4.00
N ALA A 117 -0.56 16.47 4.46
CA ALA A 117 -0.82 15.04 4.35
C ALA A 117 -1.68 14.54 5.53
N ASP A 118 -2.69 13.73 5.23
CA ASP A 118 -3.49 13.05 6.25
C ASP A 118 -2.77 11.81 6.78
N GLY A 119 -1.77 11.31 6.04
CA GLY A 119 -0.95 10.17 6.40
C GLY A 119 0.26 9.99 5.48
N LEU A 120 1.20 9.14 5.90
CA LEU A 120 2.43 8.82 5.16
C LEU A 120 2.35 7.40 4.59
N PHE A 121 2.71 7.24 3.32
CA PHE A 121 2.84 5.95 2.66
C PHE A 121 4.31 5.64 2.31
N ILE A 122 4.82 4.53 2.82
CA ILE A 122 6.15 4.02 2.44
C ILE A 122 5.95 2.82 1.51
N SER A 123 6.15 3.08 0.21
CA SER A 123 5.95 2.10 -0.86
C SER A 123 7.15 1.18 -1.02
N CYS A 124 6.89 -0.03 -1.51
CA CYS A 124 7.82 -1.13 -1.81
C CYS A 124 7.88 -2.22 -0.72
N THR A 125 7.65 -3.46 -1.16
CA THR A 125 7.78 -4.66 -0.32
C THR A 125 9.23 -5.01 0.02
N GLN A 126 10.20 -4.40 -0.67
CA GLN A 126 11.63 -4.59 -0.40
C GLN A 126 12.18 -3.63 0.67
N LEU A 127 11.44 -2.57 1.03
CA LEU A 127 11.83 -1.69 2.12
C LEU A 127 11.41 -2.28 3.48
N ARG A 128 12.35 -2.33 4.42
CA ARG A 128 12.12 -2.75 5.82
C ARG A 128 11.45 -1.62 6.64
N ALA A 129 10.38 -1.07 6.09
CA ALA A 129 9.72 0.11 6.64
C ALA A 129 8.84 -0.19 7.87
N ILE A 130 8.47 -1.45 8.10
CA ILE A 130 7.68 -1.85 9.28
C ILE A 130 8.40 -1.45 10.57
N ASP A 131 9.73 -1.58 10.61
CA ASP A 131 10.56 -1.33 11.79
C ASP A 131 10.51 0.12 12.28
N VAL A 132 10.12 1.06 11.41
CA VAL A 132 10.07 2.49 11.72
C VAL A 132 8.66 3.07 11.73
N ALA A 133 7.64 2.28 11.36
CA ALA A 133 6.28 2.78 11.20
C ALA A 133 5.73 3.37 12.51
N ASP A 134 5.86 2.65 13.63
CA ASP A 134 5.35 3.09 14.93
C ASP A 134 6.05 4.35 15.44
N GLN A 135 7.38 4.39 15.34
CA GLN A 135 8.18 5.55 15.72
C GLN A 135 7.84 6.79 14.87
N LEU A 136 7.67 6.60 13.55
CA LEU A 136 7.25 7.69 12.66
C LEU A 136 5.86 8.23 13.04
N GLU A 137 4.90 7.38 13.39
CA GLU A 137 3.58 7.85 13.83
C GLU A 137 3.63 8.63 15.13
N GLN A 138 4.50 8.23 16.06
CA GLN A 138 4.71 8.94 17.33
C GLN A 138 5.34 10.33 17.08
N ASP A 139 6.33 10.41 16.19
CA ASP A 139 7.07 11.64 15.94
C ASP A 139 6.33 12.63 15.02
N LEU A 140 5.59 12.11 14.03
CA LEU A 140 4.91 12.93 13.02
C LEU A 140 3.44 13.21 13.37
N GLY A 141 2.85 12.45 14.30
CA GLY A 141 1.45 12.60 14.72
C GLY A 141 0.40 12.13 13.69
N ILE A 142 0.81 11.75 12.49
CA ILE A 142 -0.04 11.21 11.41
C ILE A 142 0.14 9.69 11.26
N PRO A 143 -0.88 8.95 10.77
CA PRO A 143 -0.77 7.53 10.50
C PRO A 143 0.26 7.20 9.39
N VAL A 144 0.90 6.04 9.51
CA VAL A 144 1.89 5.53 8.55
C VAL A 144 1.42 4.18 8.02
N VAL A 145 1.40 4.05 6.69
CA VAL A 145 1.12 2.80 5.98
C VAL A 145 2.38 2.37 5.26
N THR A 146 2.83 1.13 5.47
CA THR A 146 3.90 0.52 4.66
C THR A 146 3.35 -0.62 3.81
N ALA A 147 3.96 -0.88 2.65
CA ALA A 147 3.54 -1.93 1.74
C ALA A 147 3.44 -3.32 2.40
N ASN A 148 4.45 -3.69 3.19
CA ASN A 148 4.48 -4.98 3.89
C ASN A 148 3.44 -5.03 5.02
N GLN A 149 3.36 -3.98 5.85
CA GLN A 149 2.41 -3.87 6.96
C GLN A 149 0.97 -4.01 6.48
N ALA A 150 0.60 -3.28 5.42
CA ALA A 150 -0.73 -3.34 4.83
C ALA A 150 -1.05 -4.73 4.28
N SER A 151 -0.10 -5.36 3.58
CA SER A 151 -0.27 -6.70 3.01
C SER A 151 -0.55 -7.75 4.09
N PHE A 152 0.23 -7.73 5.19
CA PHE A 152 0.03 -8.64 6.32
C PHE A 152 -1.31 -8.38 7.01
N TRP A 153 -1.59 -7.12 7.36
CA TRP A 153 -2.85 -6.73 7.98
C TRP A 153 -4.05 -7.21 7.16
N ALA A 154 -4.09 -6.88 5.87
CA ALA A 154 -5.19 -7.21 4.98
C ALA A 154 -5.39 -8.73 4.80
N ALA A 155 -4.29 -9.49 4.74
CA ALA A 155 -4.33 -10.95 4.65
C ALA A 155 -4.85 -11.59 5.94
N LEU A 156 -4.38 -11.14 7.11
CA LEU A 156 -4.82 -11.62 8.43
C LEU A 156 -6.33 -11.39 8.62
N ARG A 157 -6.82 -10.19 8.29
CA ARG A 157 -8.27 -9.88 8.40
C ARG A 157 -9.12 -10.74 7.46
N ARG A 158 -8.66 -11.01 6.23
CA ARG A 158 -9.35 -11.90 5.28
C ARG A 158 -9.50 -13.34 5.78
N ILE A 159 -8.56 -13.83 6.59
CA ILE A 159 -8.63 -15.19 7.16
C ILE A 159 -9.29 -15.23 8.56
N GLY A 160 -9.87 -14.10 8.99
CA GLY A 160 -10.63 -13.99 10.24
C GLY A 160 -9.78 -13.74 11.49
N LEU A 161 -8.47 -13.52 11.35
CA LEU A 161 -7.60 -13.13 12.47
C LEU A 161 -7.71 -11.62 12.68
N LYS A 162 -8.24 -11.21 13.84
CA LYS A 162 -8.55 -9.81 14.17
C LYS A 162 -7.69 -9.23 15.29
N ASP A 163 -6.62 -9.93 15.66
CA ASP A 163 -5.72 -9.53 16.74
C ASP A 163 -5.18 -8.11 16.55
N ARG A 164 -5.18 -7.33 17.64
CA ARG A 164 -4.54 -6.01 17.70
C ARG A 164 -3.10 -6.19 18.14
N VAL A 165 -2.16 -5.65 17.36
CA VAL A 165 -0.72 -5.74 17.66
C VAL A 165 -0.18 -4.33 17.84
N LYS A 166 0.40 -4.05 19.01
CA LYS A 166 1.04 -2.76 19.32
C LYS A 166 2.48 -2.71 18.80
N GLY A 167 3.00 -1.51 18.58
CA GLY A 167 4.40 -1.30 18.16
C GLY A 167 4.63 -1.46 16.65
N PHE A 168 3.56 -1.57 15.87
CA PHE A 168 3.63 -1.68 14.40
C PHE A 168 2.72 -0.65 13.72
N GLY A 169 2.52 0.52 14.35
CA GLY A 169 1.65 1.59 13.88
C GLY A 169 0.15 1.30 14.05
N ARG A 170 -0.66 2.36 13.94
CA ARG A 170 -2.12 2.37 14.15
C ARG A 170 -2.85 1.32 13.32
N LEU A 171 -2.36 0.98 12.11
CA LEU A 171 -3.02 0.02 11.23
C LEU A 171 -3.20 -1.36 11.89
N PHE A 172 -2.17 -1.86 12.60
CA PHE A 172 -2.22 -3.19 13.22
C PHE A 172 -3.15 -3.27 14.43
N GLU A 173 -3.65 -2.13 14.91
CA GLU A 173 -4.68 -2.05 15.94
C GLU A 173 -6.10 -2.03 15.36
N ILE A 174 -6.26 -1.97 14.03
CA ILE A 174 -7.55 -1.99 13.33
C ILE A 174 -7.99 -3.43 13.05
N GLU A 175 -9.20 -3.78 13.49
CA GLU A 175 -9.77 -5.14 13.41
C GLU A 175 -10.51 -5.44 12.11
N GLU A 176 -10.92 -4.40 11.37
CA GLU A 176 -11.85 -4.53 10.26
C GLU A 176 -11.25 -4.01 8.95
N LEU A 177 -11.54 -4.71 7.85
CA LEU A 177 -11.33 -4.20 6.49
C LEU A 177 -12.39 -3.13 6.20
N PRO A 178 -12.17 -2.26 5.19
CA PRO A 178 -13.22 -1.34 4.77
C PRO A 178 -14.50 -2.07 4.39
N ASN A 179 -15.64 -1.50 4.79
CA ASN A 179 -16.94 -2.01 4.38
C ASN A 179 -17.09 -1.97 2.86
N ALA A 180 -17.68 -3.00 2.25
CA ALA A 180 -17.88 -3.07 0.80
C ALA A 180 -18.65 -1.86 0.21
N SER A 181 -19.52 -1.23 1.01
CA SER A 181 -20.24 0.01 0.64
C SER A 181 -19.33 1.24 0.62
N SER A 182 -18.27 1.26 1.42
CA SER A 182 -17.30 2.35 1.51
C SER A 182 -16.24 2.30 0.41
N ALA A 183 -16.05 1.16 -0.26
CA ALA A 183 -15.17 1.00 -1.42
C ALA A 183 -15.73 1.66 -2.71
N GLN A 184 -16.44 2.79 -2.59
CA GLN A 184 -17.04 3.53 -3.71
C GLN A 184 -16.00 3.94 -4.77
N TRP A 185 -14.73 4.12 -4.40
CA TRP A 185 -13.63 4.38 -5.34
C TRP A 185 -13.42 3.25 -6.36
N ARG A 186 -13.74 1.99 -5.99
CA ARG A 186 -13.64 0.84 -6.91
C ARG A 186 -14.64 0.92 -8.08
N LYS A 187 -15.75 1.66 -7.92
CA LYS A 187 -16.71 1.90 -9.02
C LYS A 187 -16.25 3.01 -9.95
N SER A 188 -15.61 4.05 -9.42
CA SER A 188 -15.07 5.17 -10.21
C SER A 188 -13.89 4.75 -11.08
N ALA A 189 -13.00 3.88 -10.58
CA ALA A 189 -11.86 3.34 -11.34
C ALA A 189 -12.27 2.56 -12.60
N LYS A 190 -13.42 1.84 -12.54
CA LYS A 190 -13.99 1.15 -13.71
C LYS A 190 -14.55 2.12 -14.77
N ALA A 191 -15.06 3.28 -14.35
CA ALA A 191 -15.66 4.26 -15.26
C ALA A 191 -14.59 5.07 -16.02
N SER A 192 -13.43 5.34 -15.39
CA SER A 192 -12.30 6.03 -16.02
C SER A 192 -11.47 5.11 -16.92
N ALA A 193 -11.33 3.82 -16.60
CA ALA A 193 -10.63 2.86 -17.46
C ALA A 193 -11.39 2.52 -18.77
N GLY A 194 -12.72 2.64 -18.77
CA GLY A 194 -13.55 2.41 -19.97
C GLY A 194 -13.61 3.58 -20.96
N ALA A 195 -13.01 4.72 -20.64
CA ALA A 195 -13.05 5.93 -21.48
C ALA A 195 -11.84 6.09 -22.42
N LEU A 196 -10.92 5.13 -22.43
CA LEU A 196 -9.72 5.11 -23.28
C LEU A 196 -9.69 3.92 -24.27
N GLY A 197 -10.85 3.32 -24.56
CA GLY A 197 -11.03 2.25 -25.55
C GLY A 197 -11.59 2.74 -26.87
#